data_AF-A0A382KY48-F1
#
_entry.id   AF-A0A382KY48-F1
#
_cell.length_a   1.000
_cell.length_b   1.000
_cell.length_c   1.000
_cell.angle_alpha   90.00
_cell.angle_beta   90.00
_cell.angle_gamma   90.00
#
_symmetry.space_group_name_H-M   'P 1'
#
loop_
_entity.id
_entity.type
_entity.pdbx_description
1 polymer ?
#
loop_
_entity_poly.entity_id
_entity_poly.type
_entity_poly.pdbx_seq_one_letter_code
_entity_poly.pdbx_strand_id
1 'polypeptide(L)'
;MLPFTCLEGKSVVVIDILRATTTITFAISNGATYVQPVLTPEEAFAIRQKRPNVLIGGERHGKLVDGFNLGNSPSEYQRSVV
;
A
#
# COMPACT_ATOMS: atom_id res chain seq x y z
N MET A 1 15.54 12.92 -5.30
CA MET A 1 15.02 12.32 -6.54
C MET A 1 16.20 11.74 -7.29
N LEU A 2 16.12 10.47 -7.74
CA LEU A 2 17.21 9.91 -8.54
C LEU A 2 17.13 10.50 -9.96
N PRO A 3 18.27 10.89 -10.58
CA PRO A 3 18.29 11.21 -12.00
C PRO A 3 17.82 9.97 -12.79
N PHE A 4 17.25 10.17 -13.98
CA PHE A 4 16.88 9.08 -14.89
C PHE A 4 18.13 8.28 -15.25
N THR A 5 18.40 7.25 -14.44
CA THR A 5 19.59 6.42 -14.50
C THR A 5 19.14 4.98 -14.38
N CYS A 6 19.84 4.09 -15.07
CA CYS A 6 19.57 2.66 -14.95
C CYS A 6 19.76 2.21 -13.49
N LEU A 7 18.74 1.55 -12.94
CA LEU A 7 18.74 0.99 -11.58
C LEU A 7 19.04 -0.51 -11.55
N GLU A 8 19.23 -1.13 -12.73
CA GLU A 8 19.54 -2.55 -12.83
C GLU A 8 20.84 -2.90 -12.09
N GLY A 9 20.81 -4.02 -11.36
CA GLY A 9 21.94 -4.49 -10.54
C GLY A 9 22.22 -3.67 -9.27
N LYS A 10 21.34 -2.72 -8.90
CA LYS A 10 21.52 -1.87 -7.72
C LYS A 10 20.54 -2.24 -6.61
N SER A 11 20.96 -1.98 -5.36
CA SER A 11 20.04 -1.93 -4.22
C SER A 11 19.27 -0.61 -4.25
N VAL A 12 17.94 -0.67 -4.19
CA VAL A 12 17.05 0.51 -4.26
C VAL A 12 16.21 0.59 -2.99
N VAL A 13 16.15 1.79 -2.41
CA VAL A 13 15.28 2.09 -1.28
C VAL A 13 14.21 3.07 -1.75
N VAL A 14 12.95 2.64 -1.71
CA VAL A 14 11.80 3.49 -2.03
C VAL A 14 11.43 4.28 -0.78
N ILE A 15 11.29 5.60 -0.93
CA ILE A 15 10.93 6.50 0.17
C ILE A 15 9.73 7.34 -0.25
N ASP A 16 8.63 7.14 0.45
CA ASP A 16 7.43 7.97 0.42
C ASP A 16 6.89 8.06 1.85
N ILE A 17 7.41 9.04 2.59
CA ILE A 17 7.17 9.18 4.04
C ILE A 17 5.70 9.56 4.30
N LEU A 18 5.09 10.35 3.43
CA LEU A 18 3.73 10.89 3.58
C LEU A 18 2.88 10.47 2.36
N ARG A 19 2.38 9.23 2.32
CA ARG A 19 2.29 8.27 3.44
C ARG A 19 2.63 6.82 3.07
N ALA A 20 2.88 6.51 1.81
CA ALA A 20 2.83 5.12 1.35
C ALA A 20 3.84 4.19 2.07
N THR A 21 5.12 4.55 2.12
CA THR A 21 6.13 3.67 2.76
C THR A 21 5.98 3.62 4.28
N THR A 22 5.49 4.68 4.92
CA THR A 22 5.13 4.66 6.34
C THR A 22 3.95 3.72 6.59
N THR A 23 2.91 3.77 5.76
CA THR A 23 1.75 2.86 5.87
C THR A 23 2.16 1.40 5.65
N ILE A 24 2.98 1.13 4.63
CA ILE A 24 3.46 -0.23 4.32
C ILE A 24 4.26 -0.80 5.49
N THR A 25 5.24 -0.05 6.00
CA THR A 25 6.08 -0.50 7.12
C THR A 25 5.26 -0.71 8.39
N PHE A 26 4.29 0.15 8.67
CA PHE A 26 3.40 0.02 9.81
C PHE A 26 2.51 -1.23 9.71
N ALA A 27 1.89 -1.47 8.55
CA ALA A 27 1.05 -2.65 8.32
C ALA A 27 1.83 -3.96 8.52
N ILE A 28 3.03 -4.07 7.94
CA ILE A 28 3.90 -5.24 8.09
C ILE A 28 4.32 -5.41 9.55
N SER A 29 4.71 -4.34 10.23
CA SER A 29 5.10 -4.39 11.65
C SER A 29 3.97 -4.87 12.57
N ASN A 30 2.72 -4.65 12.17
CA ASN A 30 1.54 -5.04 12.92
C ASN A 30 1.02 -6.46 12.62
N GLY A 31 1.52 -7.11 11.57
CA GLY A 31 1.20 -8.51 11.28
C GLY A 31 0.72 -8.79 9.86
N ALA A 32 0.62 -7.78 8.98
CA ALA A 32 0.25 -8.02 7.60
C ALA A 32 1.26 -8.96 6.92
N THR A 33 0.77 -10.07 6.36
CA THR A 33 1.61 -11.10 5.72
C THR A 33 2.40 -10.56 4.53
N TYR A 34 1.79 -9.67 3.74
CA TYR A 34 2.43 -8.97 2.63
C TYR A 34 1.63 -7.70 2.29
N VAL A 35 2.26 -6.78 1.55
CA VAL A 35 1.58 -5.66 0.90
C VAL A 35 1.85 -5.74 -0.60
N GLN A 36 0.79 -5.72 -1.40
CA GLN A 36 0.89 -5.71 -2.86
C GLN A 36 0.55 -4.30 -3.38
N PRO A 37 1.55 -3.53 -3.84
CA PRO A 37 1.30 -2.27 -4.55
C PRO A 37 0.60 -2.56 -5.87
N VAL A 38 -0.40 -1.74 -6.22
CA VAL A 38 -1.09 -1.75 -7.51
C VAL A 38 -1.14 -0.33 -8.05
N LEU A 39 -1.29 -0.19 -9.36
CA LEU A 39 -1.27 1.12 -10.01
C LEU A 39 -2.65 1.79 -9.90
N THR A 40 -3.73 1.01 -10.07
CA THR A 40 -5.10 1.55 -10.13
C THR A 40 -6.07 0.93 -9.10
N PRO A 41 -7.15 1.64 -8.72
CA PRO A 41 -8.16 1.07 -7.84
C PRO A 41 -8.87 -0.14 -8.44
N GLU A 42 -9.06 -0.18 -9.76
CA GLU A 42 -9.69 -1.28 -10.47
C GLU A 42 -8.89 -2.57 -10.32
N GLU A 43 -7.56 -2.49 -10.33
CA GLU A 43 -6.68 -3.63 -10.06
C GLU A 43 -6.88 -4.14 -8.62
N ALA A 44 -6.96 -3.25 -7.63
CA ALA A 44 -7.23 -3.63 -6.25
C ALA A 44 -8.58 -4.35 -6.12
N PHE A 45 -9.64 -3.82 -6.73
CA PHE A 45 -10.94 -4.47 -6.74
C PHE A 45 -10.93 -5.83 -7.42
N ALA A 46 -10.24 -5.96 -8.56
CA ALA A 46 -10.11 -7.23 -9.27
C ALA A 46 -9.36 -8.28 -8.44
N ILE A 47 -8.34 -7.87 -7.68
CA ILE A 47 -7.65 -8.76 -6.73
C ILE A 47 -8.60 -9.19 -5.61
N ARG A 48 -9.35 -8.27 -5.00
CA ARG A 48 -10.32 -8.60 -3.93
C ARG A 48 -11.41 -9.54 -4.41
N GLN A 49 -11.90 -9.38 -5.64
CA GLN A 49 -12.89 -10.31 -6.22
C GLN A 49 -12.35 -11.75 -6.30
N LYS A 50 -11.06 -11.93 -6.61
CA LYS A 50 -10.42 -13.26 -6.70
C LYS A 50 -9.97 -13.78 -5.32
N ARG A 51 -9.76 -12.89 -4.36
CA ARG A 51 -9.23 -13.19 -3.02
C ARG A 51 -10.03 -12.40 -1.98
N PRO A 52 -11.22 -12.88 -1.57
CA PRO A 52 -12.14 -12.10 -0.73
C PRO A 52 -11.60 -11.77 0.67
N ASN A 53 -10.58 -12.49 1.14
CA ASN A 53 -9.97 -12.29 2.45
C ASN A 53 -8.87 -11.21 2.48
N VAL A 54 -8.63 -10.49 1.38
CA VAL A 54 -7.65 -9.40 1.36
C VAL A 54 -8.32 -8.07 1.71
N LEU A 55 -7.61 -7.25 2.47
CA LEU A 55 -7.94 -5.84 2.63
C LEU A 55 -7.40 -5.07 1.42
N ILE A 56 -8.22 -4.19 0.86
CA ILE A 56 -7.74 -3.19 -0.10
C ILE A 56 -7.72 -1.83 0.59
N GLY A 57 -6.59 -1.14 0.49
CA GLY A 57 -6.41 0.17 1.08
C GLY A 57 -5.56 1.09 0.21
N GLY A 58 -5.68 2.39 0.42
CA GLY A 58 -5.01 3.39 -0.41
C GLY A 58 -5.78 4.69 -0.49
N GLU A 59 -5.30 5.59 -1.35
CA GLU A 59 -5.87 6.93 -1.49
C GLU A 59 -5.91 7.43 -2.93
N ARG A 60 -6.76 8.45 -3.14
CA ARG A 60 -6.69 9.38 -4.27
C ARG A 60 -6.86 10.80 -3.72
N HIS A 61 -5.96 11.70 -4.10
CA HIS A 61 -5.96 13.09 -3.61
C HIS A 61 -5.96 13.20 -2.08
N GLY A 62 -5.27 12.28 -1.40
CA GLY A 62 -5.17 12.18 0.06
C GLY A 62 -6.37 11.53 0.74
N LYS A 63 -7.42 11.18 0.00
CA LYS A 63 -8.69 10.66 0.53
C LYS A 63 -8.82 9.16 0.29
N LEU A 64 -9.53 8.49 1.19
CA LEU A 64 -9.95 7.10 1.02
C LEU A 64 -10.65 6.93 -0.34
N VAL A 65 -10.33 5.85 -1.05
CA VAL A 65 -11.02 5.48 -2.29
C VAL A 65 -12.36 4.83 -1.94
N ASP A 66 -13.43 5.26 -2.59
CA ASP A 66 -14.77 4.72 -2.34
C ASP A 66 -14.80 3.20 -2.51
N GLY A 67 -15.30 2.49 -1.50
CA GLY A 67 -15.39 1.02 -1.49
C GLY A 67 -14.12 0.28 -1.04
N PHE A 68 -13.03 0.99 -0.72
CA PHE A 68 -11.86 0.41 -0.06
C PHE A 68 -12.13 0.15 1.43
N ASN A 69 -11.34 -0.74 2.03
CA ASN A 69 -11.43 -1.06 3.45
C ASN A 69 -10.75 0.02 4.31
N LEU A 70 -9.59 0.51 3.87
CA LEU A 70 -8.72 1.40 4.63
C LEU A 70 -8.18 2.53 3.74
N GLY A 71 -7.87 3.68 4.33
CA GLY A 71 -7.18 4.78 3.68
C GLY A 71 -5.68 4.52 3.56
N ASN A 72 -4.91 5.60 3.36
CA ASN A 72 -3.44 5.56 3.42
C ASN A 72 -2.91 6.18 4.72
N SER A 73 -3.67 6.14 5.82
CA SER A 73 -3.16 6.51 7.14
C SER A 73 -2.56 5.29 7.84
N PRO A 74 -1.30 5.32 8.31
CA PRO A 74 -0.69 4.19 9.01
C PRO A 74 -1.52 3.69 10.19
N SER A 75 -2.16 4.61 10.92
CA SER A 75 -3.00 4.30 12.08
C SER A 75 -4.17 3.37 11.79
N GLU A 76 -4.59 3.24 10.53
CA GLU A 76 -5.70 2.35 10.11
C GLU A 76 -5.25 0.87 10.02
N TYR A 77 -3.94 0.61 9.98
CA TYR A 77 -3.37 -0.73 9.81
C TYR A 77 -2.87 -1.31 11.15
N GLN A 78 -3.72 -1.29 12.17
CA GLN A 78 -3.44 -1.88 13.49
C GLN A 78 -3.40 -3.40 13.43
N ARG A 79 -2.71 -4.05 14.38
CA ARG A 79 -2.64 -5.52 14.50
C ARG A 79 -4.00 -6.21 14.59
N SER A 80 -5.02 -5.54 15.14
CA SER A 80 -6.39 -6.10 15.20
C SER A 80 -7.14 -6.03 13.88
N VAL A 81 -6.57 -5.36 12.86
CA VAL A 81 -7.17 -5.16 11.54
C VAL A 81 -6.47 -6.01 10.48
N VAL A 82 -5.13 -6.05 10.49
CA VAL A 82 -4.29 -6.68 9.45
C VAL A 82 -3.80 -8.08 9.77
#